data_AF-A0A9X3AIV2-F1
#
_entry.id   AF-A0A9X3AIV2-F1
#
_cell.length_a   1.000
_cell.length_b   1.000
_cell.length_c   1.000
_cell.angle_alpha   90.00
_cell.angle_beta   90.00
_cell.angle_gamma   90.00
#
_symmetry.space_group_name_H-M   'P 1'
#
loop_
_entity.id
_entity.type
_entity.pdbx_description
1 polymer ?
#
loop_
_entity_poly.entity_id
_entity_poly.type
_entity_poly.pdbx_seq_one_letter_code
_entity_poly.pdbx_strand_id
1 'polypeptide(L)'
;MRHIISILLENEPGALSRVVGLFAQRGYNIETLTVAPTEDNTLSRLTMTTSGDDRKIEQITKQLNKLIEVVKLVDLSEGPHIERELMLIKVKAVGAQRAEIKRTADIFRGQIVDVSASVYTIQLTGTSDKLEAFIEAIGAGCVLETVRTGVSGISRGEKILSL
;
A
#
# COMPACT_ATOMS: atom_id res chain seq x y z
N MET A 1 -6.89 -14.06 -7.21
CA MET A 1 -5.50 -13.84 -6.75
C MET A 1 -5.33 -12.35 -6.47
N ARG A 2 -4.26 -11.95 -5.74
CA ARG A 2 -3.96 -10.54 -5.42
C ARG A 2 -3.14 -9.92 -6.56
N HIS A 3 -3.60 -8.80 -7.10
CA HIS A 3 -2.95 -8.07 -8.19
C HIS A 3 -2.51 -6.69 -7.74
N ILE A 4 -1.35 -6.24 -8.23
CA ILE A 4 -0.76 -4.94 -7.90
C ILE A 4 -0.64 -4.15 -9.19
N ILE A 5 -1.58 -3.25 -9.42
CA ILE A 5 -1.63 -2.45 -10.64
C ILE A 5 -0.89 -1.15 -10.38
N SER A 6 0.18 -0.90 -11.13
CA SER A 6 0.93 0.35 -11.11
C SER A 6 0.59 1.17 -12.35
N ILE A 7 0.18 2.41 -12.15
CA ILE A 7 -0.35 3.31 -13.17
C ILE A 7 0.46 4.61 -13.13
N LEU A 8 0.92 5.03 -14.30
CA LEU A 8 1.43 6.38 -14.54
C LEU A 8 0.26 7.22 -15.04
N LEU A 9 -0.05 8.27 -14.30
CA LEU A 9 -1.24 9.09 -14.45
C LEU A 9 -0.85 10.56 -14.61
N GLU A 10 -1.60 11.32 -15.41
CA GLU A 10 -1.49 12.79 -15.40
C GLU A 10 -1.79 13.36 -14.01
N ASN A 11 -0.95 14.30 -13.55
CA ASN A 11 -1.09 14.94 -12.25
C ASN A 11 -2.08 16.12 -12.30
N GLU A 12 -3.30 15.84 -12.74
CA GLU A 12 -4.35 16.84 -12.95
C GLU A 12 -5.59 16.56 -12.06
N PRO A 13 -6.32 17.60 -11.63
CA PRO A 13 -7.56 17.44 -10.90
C PRO A 13 -8.54 16.51 -11.63
N GLY A 14 -9.08 15.53 -10.91
CA GLY A 14 -10.06 14.57 -11.45
C GLY A 14 -9.45 13.32 -12.09
N ALA A 15 -8.15 13.25 -12.35
CA ALA A 15 -7.50 12.05 -12.88
C ALA A 15 -7.67 10.84 -11.94
N LEU A 16 -7.37 11.02 -10.64
CA LEU A 16 -7.59 9.98 -9.62
C LEU A 16 -9.07 9.59 -9.51
N SER A 17 -9.97 10.58 -9.56
CA SER A 17 -11.42 10.35 -9.42
C SER A 17 -11.95 9.45 -10.54
N ARG A 18 -11.48 9.63 -11.77
CA ARG A 18 -11.85 8.78 -12.92
C ARG A 18 -11.38 7.34 -12.74
N VAL A 19 -10.15 7.14 -12.27
CA VAL A 19 -9.62 5.80 -11.97
C VAL A 19 -10.46 5.12 -10.89
N VAL A 20 -10.72 5.77 -9.76
CA VAL A 20 -11.53 5.20 -8.66
C VAL A 20 -12.98 4.98 -9.11
N GLY A 21 -13.55 5.91 -9.88
CA GLY A 21 -14.91 5.82 -10.41
C GLY A 21 -15.12 4.60 -11.30
N LEU A 22 -14.12 4.21 -12.10
CA LEU A 22 -14.16 2.99 -12.91
C LEU A 22 -14.31 1.73 -12.05
N PHE A 23 -13.59 1.64 -10.94
CA PHE A 23 -13.70 0.52 -10.00
C PHE A 23 -15.08 0.50 -9.34
N ALA A 24 -15.55 1.66 -8.86
CA ALA A 24 -16.85 1.80 -8.21
C ALA A 24 -18.02 1.39 -9.13
N GLN A 25 -18.03 1.88 -10.38
CA GLN A 25 -19.10 1.59 -11.36
C GLN A 25 -19.18 0.11 -11.74
N ARG A 26 -18.06 -0.60 -11.66
CA ARG A 26 -17.97 -2.02 -12.02
C ARG A 26 -18.09 -2.96 -10.82
N GLY A 27 -18.19 -2.42 -9.61
CA GLY A 27 -18.22 -3.20 -8.38
C GLY A 27 -16.90 -3.94 -8.11
N TYR A 28 -15.78 -3.38 -8.56
CA TYR A 28 -14.45 -3.92 -8.26
C TYR A 28 -13.95 -3.39 -6.93
N ASN A 29 -13.42 -4.29 -6.09
CA ASN A 29 -12.89 -3.92 -4.80
C ASN A 29 -11.47 -3.36 -4.92
N ILE A 30 -11.18 -2.24 -4.26
CA ILE A 30 -9.82 -1.71 -4.08
C ILE A 30 -9.41 -2.03 -2.65
N GLU A 31 -8.36 -2.84 -2.49
CA GLU A 31 -7.84 -3.22 -1.17
C GLU A 31 -6.91 -2.14 -0.61
N THR A 32 -6.00 -1.63 -1.43
CA THR A 32 -5.15 -0.50 -1.10
C THR A 32 -4.97 0.40 -2.30
N LEU A 33 -4.74 1.68 -2.05
CA LEU A 33 -4.44 2.67 -3.07
C LEU A 33 -3.48 3.70 -2.50
N THR A 34 -2.39 3.93 -3.22
CA THR A 34 -1.44 5.01 -2.92
C THR A 34 -1.16 5.78 -4.20
N VAL A 35 -1.01 7.09 -4.09
CA VAL A 35 -0.71 7.96 -5.23
C VAL A 35 0.13 9.14 -4.76
N ALA A 36 1.17 9.45 -5.51
CA ALA A 36 2.02 10.60 -5.28
C ALA A 36 2.63 11.09 -6.61
N PRO A 37 3.03 12.37 -6.72
CA PRO A 37 3.81 12.87 -7.83
C PRO A 37 5.11 12.07 -8.04
N THR A 38 5.54 11.98 -9.28
CA THR A 38 6.86 11.40 -9.64
C THR A 38 7.95 12.48 -9.61
N GLU A 39 9.16 12.14 -10.09
CA GLU A 39 10.20 13.13 -10.38
C GLU A 39 9.77 14.17 -11.42
N ASP A 40 8.84 13.81 -12.30
CA ASP A 40 8.11 14.72 -13.15
C ASP A 40 6.80 15.14 -12.44
N ASN A 41 6.70 16.42 -12.07
CA ASN A 41 5.53 16.96 -11.37
C ASN A 41 4.25 16.96 -12.22
N THR A 42 4.35 16.76 -13.54
CA THR A 42 3.18 16.60 -14.43
C THR A 42 2.59 15.18 -14.36
N LEU A 43 3.30 14.24 -13.72
CA LEU A 43 2.91 12.84 -13.62
C LEU A 43 2.83 12.39 -12.16
N SER A 44 1.83 11.58 -11.88
CA SER A 44 1.64 10.87 -10.62
C SER A 44 1.78 9.37 -10.82
N ARG A 45 2.40 8.70 -9.86
CA ARG A 45 2.44 7.24 -9.81
C ARG A 45 1.40 6.76 -8.82
N LEU A 46 0.42 6.04 -9.34
CA LEU A 46 -0.59 5.36 -8.56
C LEU A 46 -0.24 3.87 -8.47
N THR A 47 -0.23 3.32 -7.26
CA THR A 47 -0.18 1.86 -7.05
C THR A 47 -1.41 1.44 -6.28
N MET A 48 -2.11 0.43 -6.79
CA MET A 48 -3.30 -0.11 -6.16
C MET A 48 -3.26 -1.62 -6.09
N THR A 49 -3.88 -2.18 -5.06
CA THR A 49 -4.07 -3.62 -4.95
C THR A 49 -5.53 -3.98 -5.02
N THR A 50 -5.83 -5.08 -5.71
CA THR A 50 -7.17 -5.61 -5.87
C THR A 50 -7.11 -7.13 -5.95
N SER A 51 -8.24 -7.79 -5.70
CA SER A 51 -8.38 -9.23 -5.85
C SER A 51 -9.41 -9.57 -6.92
N GLY A 52 -9.05 -10.53 -7.77
CA GLY A 52 -9.89 -10.93 -8.89
C GLY A 52 -9.41 -12.22 -9.54
N ASP A 53 -10.20 -12.71 -10.50
CA ASP A 53 -9.73 -13.67 -11.49
C ASP A 53 -9.04 -12.92 -12.65
N ASP A 54 -8.22 -13.61 -13.42
CA ASP A 54 -7.42 -13.01 -14.48
C ASP A 54 -8.29 -12.29 -15.53
N ARG A 55 -9.51 -12.77 -15.77
CA ARG A 55 -10.46 -12.14 -16.71
C ARG A 55 -10.92 -10.78 -16.21
N LYS A 56 -11.24 -10.66 -14.91
CA LYS A 56 -11.60 -9.37 -14.29
C LYS A 56 -10.44 -8.39 -14.33
N ILE A 57 -9.23 -8.85 -14.04
CA ILE A 57 -8.02 -8.01 -14.06
C ILE A 57 -7.72 -7.54 -15.48
N GLU A 58 -7.79 -8.43 -16.47
CA GLU A 58 -7.63 -8.08 -17.88
C GLU A 58 -8.67 -7.03 -18.30
N GLN A 59 -9.92 -7.16 -17.85
CA GLN A 59 -10.96 -6.17 -18.11
C GLN A 59 -10.66 -4.83 -17.43
N ILE A 60 -10.24 -4.82 -16.17
CA ILE A 60 -9.83 -3.62 -15.44
C ILE A 60 -8.72 -2.90 -16.22
N THR A 61 -7.66 -3.63 -16.56
CA THR A 61 -6.53 -3.12 -17.34
C THR A 61 -6.97 -2.52 -18.69
N LYS A 62 -7.86 -3.21 -19.42
CA LYS A 62 -8.39 -2.71 -20.70
C LYS A 62 -9.22 -1.44 -20.54
N GLN A 63 -9.96 -1.29 -19.44
CA GLN A 63 -10.77 -0.10 -19.21
C GLN A 63 -9.90 1.07 -18.73
N LEU A 64 -8.89 0.82 -17.89
CA LEU A 64 -7.94 1.84 -17.45
C LEU A 64 -7.16 2.41 -18.63
N ASN A 65 -6.72 1.58 -19.58
CA ASN A 65 -6.07 2.03 -20.82
C ASN A 65 -6.94 2.91 -21.72
N LYS A 66 -8.27 2.98 -21.49
CA LYS A 66 -9.17 3.88 -22.24
C LYS A 66 -9.30 5.26 -21.61
N LEU A 67 -8.82 5.43 -20.38
CA LEU A 67 -8.82 6.74 -19.72
C LEU A 67 -7.70 7.58 -20.32
N ILE A 68 -8.02 8.79 -20.73
CA ILE A 68 -7.06 9.70 -21.38
C ILE A 68 -5.92 10.04 -20.41
N GLU A 69 -6.24 10.16 -19.13
CA GLU A 69 -5.30 10.56 -18.08
C GLU A 69 -4.31 9.44 -17.73
N VAL A 70 -4.59 8.19 -18.13
CA VAL A 70 -3.70 7.05 -17.89
C VAL A 70 -2.69 6.98 -19.01
N VAL A 71 -1.46 7.40 -18.70
CA VAL A 71 -0.34 7.40 -19.62
C VAL A 71 0.15 5.97 -19.89
N LYS A 72 0.30 5.18 -18.82
CA LYS A 72 0.82 3.82 -18.89
C LYS A 72 0.40 3.04 -17.66
N LEU A 73 0.24 1.73 -17.78
CA LEU A 73 0.00 0.87 -16.63
C LEU A 73 0.70 -0.48 -16.79
N VAL A 74 0.96 -1.13 -15.66
CA VAL A 74 1.54 -2.47 -15.59
C VAL A 74 0.93 -3.21 -14.40
N ASP A 75 0.62 -4.49 -14.58
CA ASP A 75 0.41 -5.39 -13.44
C ASP A 75 1.79 -5.86 -12.94
N LEU A 76 2.18 -5.40 -11.76
CA LEU A 76 3.44 -5.78 -11.13
C LEU A 76 3.44 -7.25 -10.68
N SER A 77 2.27 -7.85 -10.43
CA SER A 77 2.15 -9.24 -10.02
C SER A 77 2.55 -10.24 -11.11
N GLU A 78 2.56 -9.83 -12.39
CA GLU A 78 2.97 -10.69 -13.51
C GLU A 78 4.48 -10.89 -13.62
N GLY A 79 5.29 -10.15 -12.84
CA GLY A 79 6.74 -10.26 -12.89
C GLY A 79 7.43 -10.04 -11.55
N PRO A 80 8.76 -10.19 -11.51
CA PRO A 80 9.54 -9.91 -10.32
C PRO A 80 9.41 -8.43 -9.94
N HIS A 81 8.91 -8.15 -8.74
CA HIS A 81 8.73 -6.80 -8.23
C HIS A 81 9.22 -6.67 -6.78
N ILE A 82 9.29 -5.43 -6.30
CA ILE A 82 9.50 -5.06 -4.91
C ILE A 82 8.27 -4.26 -4.50
N GLU A 83 7.60 -4.71 -3.44
CA GLU A 83 6.52 -3.97 -2.80
C GLU A 83 6.89 -3.61 -1.36
N ARG A 84 6.50 -2.40 -0.95
CA ARG A 84 6.65 -1.92 0.43
C ARG A 84 5.46 -1.07 0.82
N GLU A 85 5.14 -1.14 2.10
CA GLU A 85 4.12 -0.37 2.76
C GLU A 85 4.66 0.16 4.08
N LEU A 86 4.22 1.35 4.47
CA LEU A 86 4.47 1.95 5.77
C LEU A 86 3.22 1.83 6.64
N MET A 87 3.42 1.45 7.90
CA MET A 87 2.37 1.41 8.91
C MET A 87 2.80 2.21 10.14
N LEU A 88 1.91 3.06 10.61
CA LEU A 88 1.95 3.63 11.95
C LEU A 88 0.88 2.91 12.78
N ILE A 89 1.30 2.34 13.90
CA ILE A 89 0.40 1.60 14.78
C ILE A 89 0.56 2.08 16.22
N LYS A 90 -0.56 2.50 16.80
CA LYS A 90 -0.65 2.95 18.18
C LYS A 90 -1.16 1.80 19.03
N VAL A 91 -0.44 1.49 20.10
CA VAL A 91 -0.71 0.32 20.93
C VAL A 91 -0.72 0.69 22.41
N LYS A 92 -1.60 0.07 23.17
CA LYS A 92 -1.59 0.13 24.63
C LYS A 92 -0.35 -0.61 25.13
N ALA A 93 0.46 0.07 25.94
CA ALA A 93 1.71 -0.45 26.47
C ALA A 93 1.89 -0.02 27.93
N VAL A 94 1.50 -0.90 28.86
CA VAL A 94 1.56 -0.68 30.32
C VAL A 94 2.35 -1.78 31.02
N GLY A 95 3.06 -1.42 32.10
CA GLY A 95 3.81 -2.39 32.92
C GLY A 95 4.77 -3.25 32.09
N ALA A 96 4.74 -4.58 32.31
CA ALA A 96 5.60 -5.54 31.64
C ALA A 96 5.42 -5.59 30.10
N GLN A 97 4.22 -5.25 29.61
CA GLN A 97 3.90 -5.27 28.18
C GLN A 97 4.78 -4.30 27.37
N ARG A 98 5.26 -3.23 28.00
CA ARG A 98 6.16 -2.26 27.34
C ARG A 98 7.45 -2.90 26.85
N ALA A 99 8.04 -3.78 27.64
CA ALA A 99 9.28 -4.45 27.27
C ALA A 99 9.04 -5.48 26.15
N GLU A 100 7.89 -6.17 26.19
CA GLU A 100 7.49 -7.13 25.16
C GLU A 100 7.23 -6.46 23.82
N ILE A 101 6.38 -5.43 23.79
CA ILE A 101 6.08 -4.65 22.58
C ILE A 101 7.36 -4.08 21.98
N LYS A 102 8.26 -3.55 22.83
CA LYS A 102 9.55 -3.04 22.35
C LYS A 102 10.38 -4.15 21.68
N ARG A 103 10.51 -5.33 22.30
CA ARG A 103 11.23 -6.45 21.70
C ARG A 103 10.60 -6.88 20.37
N THR A 104 9.28 -6.95 20.29
CA THR A 104 8.58 -7.29 19.05
C THR A 104 8.83 -6.24 17.97
N ALA A 105 8.79 -4.95 18.32
CA ALA A 105 9.16 -3.88 17.39
C ALA A 105 10.61 -4.04 16.90
N ASP A 106 11.56 -4.31 17.80
CA ASP A 106 12.97 -4.52 17.45
C ASP A 106 13.15 -5.73 16.49
N ILE A 107 12.47 -6.86 16.74
CA ILE A 107 12.50 -8.08 15.90
C ILE A 107 11.99 -7.77 14.48
N PHE A 108 10.88 -7.04 14.38
CA PHE A 108 10.30 -6.67 13.09
C PHE A 108 11.03 -5.49 12.42
N ARG A 109 12.09 -4.95 13.06
CA ARG A 109 12.83 -3.76 12.62
C ARG A 109 11.92 -2.53 12.50
N GLY A 110 10.95 -2.42 13.40
CA GLY A 110 10.14 -1.23 13.60
C GLY A 110 10.85 -0.22 14.51
N GLN A 111 10.31 0.99 14.56
CA GLN A 111 10.83 2.09 15.37
C GLN A 111 9.71 2.64 16.22
N ILE A 112 9.92 2.76 17.54
CA ILE A 112 8.99 3.49 18.40
C ILE A 112 9.22 4.99 18.16
N VAL A 113 8.23 5.66 17.61
CA VAL A 113 8.32 7.08 17.21
C VAL A 113 7.65 8.02 18.20
N ASP A 114 6.79 7.50 19.08
CA ASP A 114 6.17 8.26 20.17
C ASP A 114 5.92 7.37 21.39
N VAL A 115 6.04 7.96 22.58
CA VAL A 115 5.97 7.28 23.87
C VAL A 115 5.16 8.11 24.87
N SER A 116 4.13 7.49 25.43
CA SER A 116 3.41 8.01 26.60
C SER A 116 3.46 7.03 27.77
N ALA A 117 2.80 7.38 28.88
CA ALA A 117 2.71 6.54 30.08
C ALA A 117 2.04 5.18 29.82
N SER A 118 1.10 5.13 28.86
CA SER A 118 0.29 3.93 28.59
C SER A 118 0.22 3.53 27.12
N VAL A 119 0.93 4.25 26.24
CA VAL A 119 0.86 4.06 24.78
C VAL A 119 2.25 4.11 24.15
N TYR A 120 2.46 3.30 23.12
CA TYR A 120 3.52 3.47 22.13
C TYR A 120 2.90 3.70 20.76
N THR A 121 3.54 4.58 19.97
CA THR A 121 3.32 4.64 18.52
C THR A 121 4.55 4.06 17.83
N ILE A 122 4.32 3.07 16.97
CA ILE A 122 5.37 2.30 16.31
C ILE A 122 5.24 2.51 14.81
N GLN A 123 6.35 2.86 14.18
CA GLN A 123 6.51 2.89 12.74
C GLN A 123 7.11 1.57 12.26
N LEU A 124 6.50 0.96 11.25
CA LEU A 124 6.98 -0.27 10.63
C LEU A 124 6.89 -0.16 9.10
N THR A 125 7.93 -0.66 8.42
CA THR A 125 7.96 -0.78 6.96
C THR A 125 8.19 -2.23 6.56
N GLY A 126 7.44 -2.71 5.56
CA GLY A 126 7.45 -4.11 5.16
C GLY A 126 6.62 -4.41 3.93
N THR A 127 6.55 -5.68 3.55
CA THR A 127 5.46 -6.21 2.74
C THR A 127 4.19 -6.28 3.58
N SER A 128 3.00 -6.34 2.95
CA SER A 128 1.73 -6.40 3.68
C SER A 128 1.69 -7.59 4.65
N ASP A 129 2.19 -8.76 4.25
CA ASP A 129 2.32 -9.96 5.11
C ASP A 129 3.19 -9.71 6.35
N LYS A 130 4.29 -8.95 6.22
CA LYS A 130 5.16 -8.61 7.36
C LYS A 130 4.43 -7.70 8.35
N LEU A 131 3.63 -6.76 7.84
CA LEU A 131 2.88 -5.83 8.68
C LEU A 131 1.74 -6.56 9.42
N GLU A 132 1.06 -7.48 8.74
CA GLU A 132 0.03 -8.33 9.34
C GLU A 132 0.60 -9.25 10.42
N ALA A 133 1.73 -9.92 10.13
CA ALA A 133 2.43 -10.73 11.13
C ALA A 133 2.87 -9.93 12.36
N PHE A 134 3.19 -8.63 12.19
CA PHE A 134 3.48 -7.76 13.33
C PHE A 134 2.25 -7.50 14.19
N ILE A 135 1.10 -7.20 13.57
CA ILE A 135 -0.18 -6.97 14.27
C ILE A 135 -0.58 -8.22 15.06
N GLU A 136 -0.41 -9.40 14.46
CA GLU A 136 -0.65 -10.68 15.13
C GLU A 136 0.29 -10.89 16.32
N ALA A 137 1.59 -10.64 16.13
CA ALA A 137 2.62 -10.88 17.16
C ALA A 137 2.47 -9.99 18.41
N ILE A 138 2.03 -8.74 18.27
CA ILE A 138 1.77 -7.86 19.43
C ILE A 138 0.43 -8.17 20.12
N GLY A 139 -0.46 -8.91 19.44
CA GLY A 139 -1.81 -9.23 19.86
C GLY A 139 -2.80 -8.11 19.51
N ALA A 140 -3.77 -8.42 18.63
CA ALA A 140 -4.75 -7.44 18.14
C ALA A 140 -5.52 -6.68 19.25
N GLY A 141 -5.67 -7.29 20.44
CA GLY A 141 -6.33 -6.67 21.60
C GLY A 141 -5.57 -5.49 22.24
N CYS A 142 -4.29 -5.27 21.90
CA CYS A 142 -3.55 -4.09 22.38
C CYS A 142 -3.54 -2.93 21.38
N VAL A 143 -4.05 -3.13 20.16
CA VAL A 143 -4.04 -2.11 19.12
C VAL A 143 -5.12 -1.06 19.39
N LEU A 144 -4.72 0.20 19.43
CA LEU A 144 -5.62 1.34 19.64
C LEU A 144 -5.99 2.00 18.31
N GLU A 145 -5.02 2.11 17.40
CA GLU A 145 -5.18 2.81 16.12
C GLU A 145 -4.14 2.27 15.13
N THR A 146 -4.51 2.17 13.85
CA THR A 146 -3.61 1.76 12.77
C THR A 146 -3.83 2.64 11.55
N VAL A 147 -2.72 3.14 10.99
CA VAL A 147 -2.70 3.87 9.72
C VAL A 147 -1.71 3.19 8.80
N ARG A 148 -2.13 2.93 7.57
CA ARG A 148 -1.39 2.20 6.55
C ARG A 148 -1.38 3.01 5.26
N THR A 149 -0.24 3.08 4.58
CA THR A 149 -0.09 3.87 3.34
C THR A 149 -0.65 3.19 2.10
N GLY A 150 -0.95 1.88 2.19
CA GLY A 150 -1.09 1.03 1.03
C GLY A 150 0.26 0.72 0.38
N VAL A 151 0.21 -0.14 -0.64
CA VAL A 151 1.41 -0.69 -1.28
C VAL A 151 2.01 0.30 -2.26
N SER A 152 3.30 0.59 -2.12
CA SER A 152 4.15 1.17 -3.16
C SER A 152 4.99 0.07 -3.80
N GLY A 153 4.97 0.00 -5.13
CA GLY A 153 5.56 -1.10 -5.89
C GLY A 153 6.38 -0.65 -7.09
N ILE A 154 7.48 -1.37 -7.34
CA ILE A 154 8.32 -1.18 -8.53
C ILE A 154 8.80 -2.55 -9.06
N SER A 155 8.91 -2.66 -10.39
CA SER A 155 9.51 -3.83 -11.04
C SER A 155 10.98 -3.99 -10.62
N ARG A 156 11.49 -5.22 -10.62
CA ARG A 156 12.91 -5.50 -10.43
C ARG A 156 13.69 -5.38 -11.75
N GLY A 157 14.97 -5.04 -11.64
CA GLY A 157 15.87 -4.97 -12.78
C GLY A 157 15.63 -3.74 -13.64
N GLU A 158 15.81 -3.89 -14.95
CA GLU A 158 15.78 -2.79 -15.93
C GLU A 158 14.37 -2.40 -16.37
N LYS A 159 13.33 -3.15 -15.95
CA LYS A 159 11.94 -2.85 -16.33
C LYS A 159 11.49 -1.59 -15.60
N ILE A 160 11.25 -0.52 -16.35
CA ILE A 160 10.76 0.76 -15.83
C ILE A 160 9.34 1.06 -16.29
N LEU A 161 8.62 1.83 -15.48
CA LEU A 161 7.34 2.44 -15.84
C LEU A 161 7.58 3.95 -15.99
N SER A 162 8.00 4.36 -17.18
CA SER A 162 8.16 5.74 -17.61
C SER A 162 7.35 6.00 -18.88
N LEU A 163 7.20 7.27 -19.24
CA LEU A 163 6.90 7.68 -20.62
C LEU A 163 7.81 6.95 -21.61
#